data_AF-A0A1H4D8K8-F1
#
_entry.id   AF-A0A1H4D8K8-F1
#
_cell.length_a   1.000
_cell.length_b   1.000
_cell.length_c   1.000
_cell.angle_alpha   90.00
_cell.angle_beta   90.00
_cell.angle_gamma   90.00
#
_symmetry.space_group_name_H-M   'P 1'
#
loop_
_entity.id
_entity.type
_entity.pdbx_description
1 polymer ?
#
loop_
_entity_poly.entity_id
_entity_poly.type
_entity_poly.pdbx_seq_one_letter_code
_entity_poly.pdbx_strand_id
1 'polypeptide(L)'
;MPPHNTDDVRIRELKELTPPAHLIREFALDENVSNTIYNARQSMHRILHGMEDRLIVVIGPCSIHDTKAALEYAGRLIEQRKRFAGELEIVMRVYFEKPRTTVGWKGLINDPYMDNSFKINDGLRTARELLLKINELGLPAGTEYLDMISPQYIADLISWGAIGARTTESQVHRELASGLSCPVGFKNGTDGNVKIAVDAIKAASQPHHFLSVTKGGHSAIVSTAGNEDCHIILRGGKTPNYDAQSVNIACADIGKAGLAARLMIDASHANSSKKHENQIPVCADIGRQIASGDERIVGVMVESHLVAGRQDLQEGCELTYGQSITDACIGWDESIAVLEGLAESVRQRRIARGSGN
;
A
#
# COMPACT_ATOMS: atom_id res chain seq x y z
N MET A 1 -29.35 22.24 40.93
CA MET A 1 -29.15 22.42 39.47
C MET A 1 -28.95 21.04 38.86
N PRO A 2 -29.57 20.71 37.71
CA PRO A 2 -29.25 19.46 37.01
C PRO A 2 -27.77 19.48 36.58
N PRO A 3 -27.11 18.30 36.50
CA PRO A 3 -25.74 18.21 36.01
C PRO A 3 -25.65 18.69 34.56
N HIS A 4 -24.53 19.32 34.21
CA HIS A 4 -24.25 19.71 32.83
C HIS A 4 -24.09 18.46 31.95
N ASN A 5 -24.60 18.50 30.71
CA ASN A 5 -24.27 17.47 29.74
C ASN A 5 -22.79 17.61 29.33
N THR A 6 -21.99 16.58 29.64
CA THR A 6 -20.58 16.49 29.27
C THR A 6 -20.32 15.44 28.20
N ASP A 7 -21.34 14.70 27.77
CA ASP A 7 -21.24 13.58 26.84
C ASP A 7 -21.76 13.97 25.44
N ASP A 8 -21.09 13.48 24.40
CA ASP A 8 -21.45 13.64 22.98
C ASP A 8 -21.79 15.07 22.51
N VAL A 9 -21.30 16.10 23.22
CA VAL A 9 -21.60 17.52 22.94
C VAL A 9 -21.16 18.01 21.55
N ARG A 10 -20.35 17.22 20.83
CA ARG A 10 -19.90 17.47 19.45
C ARG A 10 -20.21 16.31 18.49
N ILE A 11 -20.99 15.32 18.91
CA ILE A 11 -21.40 14.20 18.07
C ILE A 11 -22.78 14.52 17.48
N ARG A 12 -22.85 14.54 16.14
CA ARG A 12 -24.11 14.80 15.44
C ARG A 12 -25.02 13.56 15.41
N GLU A 13 -24.42 12.39 15.22
CA GLU A 13 -25.11 11.13 15.01
C GLU A 13 -24.14 9.96 15.24
N LEU A 14 -24.65 8.84 15.75
CA LEU A 14 -23.93 7.57 15.89
C LEU A 14 -24.74 6.48 15.18
N LYS A 15 -24.08 5.76 14.26
CA LYS A 15 -24.67 4.62 13.52
C LYS A 15 -23.81 3.39 13.71
N GLU A 16 -24.46 2.25 13.84
CA GLU A 16 -23.77 0.96 13.88
C GLU A 16 -23.24 0.57 12.50
N LEU A 17 -22.07 -0.05 12.50
CA LEU A 17 -21.50 -0.70 11.32
C LEU A 17 -21.88 -2.18 11.32
N THR A 18 -22.06 -2.75 10.13
CA THR A 18 -22.24 -4.19 9.94
C THR A 18 -21.05 -4.92 10.55
N PRO A 19 -21.24 -5.97 11.37
CA PRO A 19 -20.11 -6.72 11.94
C PRO A 19 -19.19 -7.33 10.86
N PRO A 20 -17.85 -7.38 11.06
CA PRO A 20 -16.93 -7.97 10.09
C PRO A 20 -17.30 -9.41 9.66
N ALA A 21 -17.78 -10.23 10.59
CA ALA A 21 -18.17 -11.61 10.32
C ALA A 21 -19.29 -11.75 9.27
N HIS A 22 -20.16 -10.74 9.10
CA HIS A 22 -21.20 -10.77 8.08
C HIS A 22 -20.59 -10.64 6.68
N LEU A 23 -19.70 -9.66 6.49
CA LEU A 23 -19.02 -9.48 5.21
C LEU A 23 -18.04 -10.61 4.90
N ILE A 24 -17.37 -11.18 5.91
CA ILE A 24 -16.51 -12.37 5.73
C ILE A 24 -17.32 -13.58 5.27
N ARG A 25 -18.53 -13.78 5.81
CA ARG A 25 -19.40 -14.88 5.40
C ARG A 25 -19.94 -14.69 4.00
N GLU A 26 -20.30 -13.46 3.65
CA GLU A 26 -20.86 -13.12 2.35
C GLU A 26 -19.82 -13.17 1.23
N PHE A 27 -18.61 -12.66 1.50
CA PHE A 27 -17.46 -12.68 0.60
C PHE A 27 -16.38 -13.59 1.19
N ALA A 28 -16.69 -14.89 1.23
CA ALA A 28 -15.80 -15.91 1.75
C ALA A 28 -14.63 -16.17 0.79
N LEU A 29 -13.46 -16.47 1.36
CA LEU A 29 -12.29 -16.89 0.61
C LEU A 29 -12.51 -18.30 0.08
N ASP A 30 -12.23 -18.53 -1.20
CA ASP A 30 -12.04 -19.87 -1.74
C ASP A 30 -10.55 -20.27 -1.69
N GLU A 31 -10.26 -21.50 -2.12
CA GLU A 31 -8.89 -22.04 -2.14
C GLU A 31 -7.96 -21.25 -3.06
N ASN A 32 -8.45 -20.80 -4.22
CA ASN A 32 -7.66 -20.07 -5.21
C ASN A 32 -7.23 -18.68 -4.67
N VAL A 33 -8.18 -17.95 -4.09
CA VAL A 33 -7.95 -16.66 -3.44
C VAL A 33 -6.98 -16.83 -2.26
N SER A 34 -7.21 -17.83 -1.40
CA SER A 34 -6.33 -18.12 -0.27
C SER A 34 -4.90 -18.42 -0.72
N ASN A 35 -4.73 -19.24 -1.76
CA ASN A 35 -3.42 -19.55 -2.35
C ASN A 35 -2.73 -18.31 -2.93
N THR A 36 -3.48 -17.44 -3.63
CA THR A 36 -2.94 -16.18 -4.18
C THR A 36 -2.32 -15.32 -3.08
N ILE A 37 -3.05 -15.13 -1.99
CA ILE A 37 -2.63 -14.29 -0.86
C ILE A 37 -1.46 -14.94 -0.11
N TYR A 38 -1.58 -16.23 0.21
CA TYR A 38 -0.54 -16.96 0.92
C TYR A 38 0.78 -16.95 0.14
N ASN A 39 0.74 -17.30 -1.15
CA ASN A 39 1.93 -17.36 -1.99
C ASN A 39 2.58 -15.98 -2.17
N ALA A 40 1.78 -14.92 -2.34
CA ALA A 40 2.30 -13.56 -2.44
C ALA A 40 2.98 -13.11 -1.14
N ARG A 41 2.37 -13.37 0.03
CA ARG A 41 2.98 -13.07 1.34
C ARG A 41 4.30 -13.83 1.53
N GLN A 42 4.32 -15.12 1.23
CA GLN A 42 5.53 -15.95 1.32
C GLN A 42 6.63 -15.49 0.34
N SER A 43 6.25 -15.10 -0.87
CA SER A 43 7.16 -14.53 -1.86
C SER A 43 7.81 -13.24 -1.35
N MET A 44 7.00 -12.30 -0.85
CA MET A 44 7.51 -11.05 -0.31
C MET A 44 8.37 -11.25 0.93
N HIS A 45 8.01 -12.18 1.83
CA HIS A 45 8.87 -12.59 2.95
C HIS A 45 10.25 -13.03 2.45
N ARG A 46 10.31 -13.95 1.47
CA ARG A 46 11.59 -14.42 0.91
C ARG A 46 12.41 -13.30 0.27
N ILE A 47 11.78 -12.34 -0.41
CA ILE A 47 12.47 -11.16 -0.96
C ILE A 47 13.02 -10.26 0.16
N LEU A 48 12.19 -9.95 1.16
CA LEU A 48 12.55 -9.07 2.29
C LEU A 48 13.71 -9.64 3.10
N HIS A 49 13.77 -10.96 3.27
CA HIS A 49 14.86 -11.67 3.96
C HIS A 49 16.01 -12.09 3.05
N GLY A 50 16.02 -11.66 1.77
CA GLY A 50 17.12 -11.89 0.84
C GLY A 50 17.29 -13.34 0.36
N MET A 51 16.26 -14.17 0.53
CA MET A 51 16.21 -15.54 0.02
C MET A 51 15.85 -15.59 -1.47
N GLU A 52 15.20 -14.53 -1.97
CA GLU A 52 14.94 -14.30 -3.39
C GLU A 52 15.44 -12.93 -3.78
N ASP A 53 15.82 -12.77 -5.06
CA ASP A 53 16.33 -11.51 -5.58
C ASP A 53 15.28 -10.73 -6.38
N ARG A 54 14.08 -11.27 -6.61
CA ARG A 54 13.01 -10.56 -7.33
C ARG A 54 12.68 -9.20 -6.69
N LEU A 55 12.17 -8.27 -7.50
CA LEU A 55 11.79 -6.93 -7.05
C LEU A 55 10.28 -6.88 -6.76
N ILE A 56 9.89 -6.43 -5.57
CA ILE A 56 8.48 -6.19 -5.24
C ILE A 56 8.02 -4.92 -5.97
N VAL A 57 6.92 -4.99 -6.73
CA VAL A 57 6.38 -3.82 -7.43
C VAL A 57 4.94 -3.60 -7.00
N VAL A 58 4.70 -2.59 -6.16
CA VAL A 58 3.36 -2.16 -5.73
C VAL A 58 2.86 -1.09 -6.69
N ILE A 59 2.01 -1.47 -7.65
CA ILE A 59 1.62 -0.61 -8.77
C ILE A 59 0.10 -0.58 -8.97
N GLY A 60 -0.47 0.60 -9.18
CA GLY A 60 -1.90 0.79 -9.43
C GLY A 60 -2.41 2.18 -9.06
N PRO A 61 -3.73 2.40 -9.08
CA PRO A 61 -4.32 3.73 -8.88
C PRO A 61 -3.94 4.38 -7.56
N CYS A 62 -3.84 5.71 -7.53
CA CYS A 62 -3.63 6.46 -6.29
C CYS A 62 -4.70 6.11 -5.24
N SER A 63 -5.97 6.13 -5.65
CA SER A 63 -7.11 5.60 -4.91
C SER A 63 -8.18 5.08 -5.87
N ILE A 64 -8.95 4.09 -5.43
CA ILE A 64 -10.02 3.45 -6.21
C ILE A 64 -11.35 4.14 -5.91
N HIS A 65 -11.99 4.66 -6.95
CA HIS A 65 -13.33 5.26 -6.89
C HIS A 65 -14.35 4.52 -7.77
N ASP A 66 -13.89 3.77 -8.77
CA ASP A 66 -14.72 2.93 -9.64
C ASP A 66 -14.19 1.48 -9.65
N THR A 67 -15.04 0.54 -9.21
CA THR A 67 -14.71 -0.89 -9.15
C THR A 67 -14.58 -1.53 -10.52
N LYS A 68 -15.28 -1.01 -11.54
CA LYS A 68 -15.19 -1.55 -12.92
C LYS A 68 -13.84 -1.22 -13.52
N ALA A 69 -13.43 0.05 -13.48
CA ALA A 69 -12.09 0.45 -13.91
C ALA A 69 -10.98 -0.26 -13.13
N ALA A 70 -11.17 -0.49 -11.83
CA ALA A 70 -10.20 -1.25 -11.02
C ALA A 70 -10.06 -2.70 -11.48
N LEU A 71 -11.17 -3.40 -11.77
CA LEU A 71 -11.14 -4.78 -12.27
C LEU A 71 -10.58 -4.88 -13.68
N GLU A 72 -10.86 -3.90 -14.55
CA GLU A 72 -10.22 -3.85 -15.87
C GLU A 72 -8.70 -3.66 -15.73
N TYR A 73 -8.26 -2.72 -14.89
CA TYR A 73 -6.84 -2.52 -14.59
C TYR A 73 -6.20 -3.80 -14.03
N ALA A 74 -6.87 -4.49 -13.10
CA ALA A 74 -6.42 -5.77 -12.55
C ALA A 74 -6.28 -6.85 -13.63
N GLY A 75 -7.27 -6.96 -14.52
CA GLY A 75 -7.26 -7.89 -15.65
C GLY A 75 -6.13 -7.64 -16.64
N ARG A 76 -5.68 -6.39 -16.82
CA ARG A 76 -4.48 -6.08 -17.61
C ARG A 76 -3.18 -6.34 -16.83
N LEU A 77 -3.16 -6.04 -15.53
CA LEU A 77 -1.97 -6.16 -14.69
C LEU A 77 -1.58 -7.62 -14.41
N ILE A 78 -2.55 -8.52 -14.27
CA ILE A 78 -2.27 -9.95 -14.05
C ILE A 78 -1.47 -10.57 -15.20
N GLU A 79 -1.70 -10.13 -16.44
CA GLU A 79 -0.91 -10.59 -17.59
C GLU A 79 0.56 -10.14 -17.51
N GLN A 80 0.81 -8.93 -16.99
CA GLN A 80 2.18 -8.46 -16.75
C GLN A 80 2.82 -9.17 -15.54
N ARG A 81 2.04 -9.46 -14.49
CA ARG A 81 2.51 -10.28 -13.35
C ARG A 81 2.98 -11.65 -13.82
N LYS A 82 2.25 -12.31 -14.71
CA LYS A 82 2.67 -13.58 -15.32
C LYS A 82 3.92 -13.41 -16.18
N ARG A 83 3.94 -12.40 -17.06
CA ARG A 83 5.05 -12.12 -17.99
C ARG A 83 6.37 -11.87 -17.28
N PHE A 84 6.36 -11.15 -16.16
CA PHE A 84 7.57 -10.76 -15.42
C PHE A 84 7.78 -11.54 -14.13
N ALA A 85 7.09 -12.68 -13.93
CA ALA A 85 7.13 -13.44 -12.68
C ALA A 85 8.55 -13.87 -12.26
N GLY A 86 9.46 -14.04 -13.23
CA GLY A 86 10.86 -14.38 -12.98
C GLY A 86 11.69 -13.24 -12.36
N GLU A 87 11.28 -11.99 -12.55
CA GLU A 87 12.02 -10.81 -12.09
C GLU A 87 11.27 -9.99 -11.04
N LEU A 88 9.94 -9.94 -11.14
CA LEU A 88 9.09 -9.03 -10.39
C LEU A 88 8.03 -9.81 -9.59
N GLU A 89 7.78 -9.37 -8.37
CA GLU A 89 6.62 -9.74 -7.57
C GLU A 89 5.61 -8.57 -7.61
N ILE A 90 4.72 -8.58 -8.60
CA ILE A 90 3.81 -7.46 -8.88
C ILE A 90 2.56 -7.54 -7.99
N VAL A 91 2.35 -6.57 -7.12
CA VAL A 91 1.18 -6.43 -6.25
C VAL A 91 0.36 -5.23 -6.72
N MET A 92 -0.95 -5.43 -6.92
CA MET A 92 -1.83 -4.32 -7.28
C MET A 92 -2.00 -3.37 -6.09
N ARG A 93 -1.81 -2.08 -6.32
CA ARG A 93 -2.15 -1.04 -5.35
C ARG A 93 -3.68 -0.84 -5.32
N VAL A 94 -4.32 -1.22 -4.21
CA VAL A 94 -5.78 -1.15 -3.97
C VAL A 94 -6.06 -0.28 -2.75
N TYR A 95 -5.89 1.03 -2.92
CA TYR A 95 -6.07 2.02 -1.84
C TYR A 95 -7.47 2.64 -1.95
N PHE A 96 -8.22 2.68 -0.87
CA PHE A 96 -9.60 3.20 -0.90
C PHE A 96 -9.71 4.67 -0.55
N GLU A 97 -8.72 5.23 0.13
CA GLU A 97 -8.71 6.61 0.56
C GLU A 97 -7.32 7.21 0.37
N LYS A 98 -7.28 8.50 0.05
CA LYS A 98 -6.09 9.32 0.19
C LYS A 98 -6.25 10.23 1.42
N PRO A 99 -5.40 10.12 2.46
CA PRO A 99 -5.45 11.01 3.61
C PRO A 99 -5.21 12.47 3.22
N ARG A 100 -6.11 13.38 3.59
CA ARG A 100 -6.02 14.83 3.32
C ARG A 100 -6.23 15.67 4.57
N THR A 101 -5.54 16.82 4.61
CA THR A 101 -5.72 17.86 5.64
C THR A 101 -6.81 18.88 5.26
N THR A 102 -7.26 18.87 4.00
CA THR A 102 -8.33 19.73 3.47
C THR A 102 -9.59 18.91 3.12
N VAL A 103 -10.72 19.61 2.99
CA VAL A 103 -12.02 19.02 2.60
C VAL A 103 -11.94 18.38 1.21
N GLY A 104 -12.66 17.27 1.01
CA GLY A 104 -12.85 16.59 -0.27
C GLY A 104 -13.40 15.16 -0.06
N TRP A 105 -13.50 14.38 -1.14
CA TRP A 105 -13.97 12.99 -1.13
C TRP A 105 -13.20 12.07 -0.16
N LYS A 106 -13.90 11.32 0.68
CA LYS A 106 -13.30 10.56 1.80
C LYS A 106 -12.93 9.12 1.47
N GLY A 107 -12.95 8.76 0.19
CA GLY A 107 -12.59 7.42 -0.27
C GLY A 107 -13.78 6.48 -0.38
N LEU A 108 -13.59 5.36 -1.07
CA LEU A 108 -14.65 4.42 -1.45
C LEU A 108 -15.32 3.77 -0.23
N ILE A 109 -14.56 3.49 0.83
CA ILE A 109 -15.14 2.93 2.05
C ILE A 109 -16.03 3.96 2.73
N ASN A 110 -15.55 5.19 2.90
CA ASN A 110 -16.28 6.20 3.66
C ASN A 110 -17.47 6.77 2.88
N ASP A 111 -17.31 7.02 1.58
CA ASP A 111 -18.26 7.72 0.73
C ASP A 111 -18.32 7.07 -0.67
N PRO A 112 -18.89 5.86 -0.80
CA PRO A 112 -18.81 5.05 -2.03
C PRO A 112 -19.51 5.70 -3.23
N TYR A 113 -20.51 6.55 -2.99
CA TYR A 113 -21.29 7.21 -4.05
C TYR A 113 -20.75 8.59 -4.42
N MET A 114 -19.65 9.04 -3.78
CA MET A 114 -18.98 10.31 -4.04
C MET A 114 -19.91 11.55 -3.90
N ASP A 115 -20.96 11.42 -3.07
CA ASP A 115 -22.04 12.39 -2.91
C ASP A 115 -22.15 12.91 -1.46
N ASN A 116 -21.17 12.60 -0.60
CA ASN A 116 -21.18 12.88 0.83
C ASN A 116 -22.32 12.21 1.62
N SER A 117 -22.89 11.11 1.10
CA SER A 117 -23.91 10.33 1.81
C SER A 117 -23.34 9.48 2.96
N PHE A 118 -22.02 9.26 2.96
CA PHE A 118 -21.28 8.49 3.97
C PHE A 118 -21.87 7.09 4.23
N LYS A 119 -22.17 6.36 3.16
CA LYS A 119 -22.75 5.01 3.22
C LYS A 119 -21.67 3.97 3.51
N ILE A 120 -21.06 4.04 4.70
CA ILE A 120 -19.89 3.25 5.08
C ILE A 120 -20.14 1.73 4.98
N ASN A 121 -21.33 1.25 5.34
CA ASN A 121 -21.66 -0.18 5.20
C ASN A 121 -21.61 -0.64 3.73
N ASP A 122 -22.08 0.18 2.80
CA ASP A 122 -22.02 -0.11 1.35
C ASP A 122 -20.57 -0.05 0.86
N GLY A 123 -19.79 0.91 1.36
CA GLY A 123 -18.37 1.06 1.03
C GLY A 123 -17.51 -0.11 1.52
N LEU A 124 -17.73 -0.58 2.76
CA LEU A 124 -17.06 -1.78 3.31
C LEU A 124 -17.38 -3.03 2.49
N ARG A 125 -18.67 -3.21 2.14
CA ARG A 125 -19.13 -4.30 1.27
C ARG A 125 -18.43 -4.25 -0.09
N THR A 126 -18.45 -3.09 -0.73
CA THR A 126 -17.86 -2.84 -2.05
C THR A 126 -16.35 -3.07 -2.06
N ALA A 127 -15.64 -2.56 -1.04
CA ALA A 127 -14.19 -2.74 -0.90
C ALA A 127 -13.81 -4.21 -0.74
N ARG A 128 -14.54 -4.97 0.09
CA ARG A 128 -14.28 -6.40 0.29
C ARG A 128 -14.57 -7.21 -0.97
N GLU A 129 -15.70 -6.96 -1.64
CA GLU A 129 -16.04 -7.63 -2.90
C GLU A 129 -14.99 -7.38 -3.98
N LEU A 130 -14.52 -6.13 -4.12
CA LEU A 130 -13.47 -5.79 -5.08
C LEU A 130 -12.17 -6.54 -4.78
N LEU A 131 -11.73 -6.55 -3.52
CA LEU A 131 -10.52 -7.26 -3.10
C LEU A 131 -10.62 -8.77 -3.36
N LEU A 132 -11.78 -9.37 -3.10
CA LEU A 132 -12.04 -10.77 -3.41
C LEU A 132 -11.85 -11.02 -4.92
N LYS A 133 -12.55 -10.26 -5.76
CA LYS A 133 -12.48 -10.38 -7.23
C LYS A 133 -11.07 -10.16 -7.80
N ILE A 134 -10.30 -9.23 -7.23
CA ILE A 134 -8.91 -9.01 -7.66
C ILE A 134 -8.05 -10.24 -7.35
N ASN A 135 -8.18 -10.81 -6.15
CA ASN A 135 -7.42 -12.01 -5.79
C ASN A 135 -7.92 -13.26 -6.54
N GLU A 136 -9.20 -13.35 -6.93
CA GLU A 136 -9.74 -14.43 -7.77
C GLU A 136 -9.03 -14.50 -9.14
N LEU A 137 -8.57 -13.36 -9.67
CA LEU A 137 -7.76 -13.30 -10.89
C LEU A 137 -6.34 -13.87 -10.71
N GLY A 138 -5.92 -14.17 -9.47
CA GLY A 138 -4.54 -14.53 -9.13
C GLY A 138 -3.61 -13.32 -8.92
N LEU A 139 -4.17 -12.11 -8.77
CA LEU A 139 -3.44 -10.87 -8.56
C LEU A 139 -3.51 -10.47 -7.07
N PRO A 140 -2.39 -10.45 -6.34
CA PRO A 140 -2.41 -10.00 -4.96
C PRO A 140 -2.67 -8.50 -4.86
N ALA A 141 -3.44 -8.11 -3.84
CA ALA A 141 -3.74 -6.72 -3.52
C ALA A 141 -2.88 -6.19 -2.36
N GLY A 142 -2.46 -4.93 -2.45
CA GLY A 142 -1.83 -4.17 -1.38
C GLY A 142 -2.63 -2.92 -1.04
N THR A 143 -2.73 -2.57 0.25
CA THR A 143 -3.50 -1.41 0.72
C THR A 143 -2.77 -0.61 1.80
N GLU A 144 -3.31 0.55 2.18
CA GLU A 144 -2.84 1.33 3.31
C GLU A 144 -3.86 1.27 4.45
N TYR A 145 -3.37 1.02 5.66
CA TYR A 145 -4.20 0.96 6.85
C TYR A 145 -4.19 2.30 7.58
N LEU A 146 -5.37 2.93 7.65
CA LEU A 146 -5.55 4.29 8.18
C LEU A 146 -6.17 4.32 9.58
N ASP A 147 -6.69 3.18 10.05
CA ASP A 147 -7.34 3.02 11.34
C ASP A 147 -7.25 1.56 11.83
N MET A 148 -7.72 1.32 13.06
CA MET A 148 -7.59 0.04 13.77
C MET A 148 -8.80 -0.90 13.60
N ILE A 149 -9.84 -0.46 12.90
CA ILE A 149 -11.12 -1.16 12.75
C ILE A 149 -11.29 -1.73 11.35
N SER A 150 -11.05 -0.94 10.30
CA SER A 150 -11.13 -1.36 8.90
C SER A 150 -10.30 -2.61 8.57
N PRO A 151 -9.12 -2.89 9.16
CA PRO A 151 -8.41 -4.15 8.94
C PRO A 151 -9.25 -5.39 9.28
N GLN A 152 -10.18 -5.31 10.24
CA GLN A 152 -11.01 -6.45 10.62
C GLN A 152 -11.91 -6.92 9.48
N TYR A 153 -12.20 -6.05 8.50
CA TYR A 153 -13.09 -6.30 7.37
C TYR A 153 -12.39 -6.78 6.11
N ILE A 154 -11.11 -6.45 5.93
CA ILE A 154 -10.43 -6.65 4.64
C ILE A 154 -9.04 -7.29 4.73
N ALA A 155 -8.39 -7.32 5.90
CA ALA A 155 -6.97 -7.68 6.00
C ALA A 155 -6.68 -9.14 5.60
N ASP A 156 -7.67 -10.03 5.64
CA ASP A 156 -7.56 -11.40 5.15
C ASP A 156 -7.35 -11.47 3.63
N LEU A 157 -7.73 -10.42 2.87
CA LEU A 157 -7.59 -10.31 1.42
C LEU A 157 -6.35 -9.50 0.97
N ILE A 158 -5.53 -9.04 1.91
CA ILE A 158 -4.38 -8.16 1.64
C ILE A 158 -3.07 -8.93 1.68
N SER A 159 -2.29 -8.85 0.61
CA SER A 159 -0.96 -9.48 0.55
C SER A 159 0.16 -8.58 1.05
N TRP A 160 -0.01 -7.26 1.01
CA TRP A 160 0.98 -6.26 1.46
C TRP A 160 0.30 -5.02 2.03
N GLY A 161 0.83 -4.48 3.13
CA GLY A 161 0.28 -3.30 3.80
C GLY A 161 1.23 -2.11 3.80
N ALA A 162 0.68 -0.90 3.86
CA ALA A 162 1.43 0.31 4.15
C ALA A 162 0.91 1.03 5.39
N ILE A 163 1.84 1.67 6.11
CA ILE A 163 1.55 2.74 7.06
C ILE A 163 2.10 4.05 6.48
N GLY A 164 1.21 5.03 6.35
CA GLY A 164 1.48 6.31 5.71
C GLY A 164 2.43 7.21 6.47
N ALA A 165 3.02 8.17 5.77
CA ALA A 165 4.00 9.11 6.33
C ALA A 165 3.48 9.92 7.53
N ARG A 166 2.15 10.10 7.65
CA ARG A 166 1.50 10.83 8.75
C ARG A 166 1.16 9.94 9.94
N THR A 167 1.19 8.63 9.78
CA THR A 167 0.83 7.64 10.80
C THR A 167 2.01 6.73 11.18
N THR A 168 3.13 6.78 10.46
CA THR A 168 4.38 6.06 10.81
C THR A 168 4.87 6.35 12.23
N GLU A 169 4.70 7.58 12.72
CA GLU A 169 5.08 7.95 14.09
C GLU A 169 4.01 7.60 15.14
N SER A 170 2.80 7.27 14.71
CA SER A 170 1.70 6.93 15.60
C SER A 170 1.94 5.57 16.26
N GLN A 171 1.96 5.56 17.59
CA GLN A 171 2.13 4.33 18.37
C GLN A 171 1.07 3.27 18.01
N VAL A 172 -0.21 3.64 17.97
CA VAL A 172 -1.28 2.68 17.69
C VAL A 172 -1.20 2.06 16.28
N HIS A 173 -0.62 2.77 15.30
CA HIS A 173 -0.39 2.21 13.98
C HIS A 173 0.80 1.25 13.94
N ARG A 174 1.83 1.48 14.78
CA ARG A 174 2.94 0.54 14.96
C ARG A 174 2.47 -0.73 15.68
N GLU A 175 1.62 -0.57 16.69
CA GLU A 175 0.95 -1.68 17.39
C GLU A 175 0.05 -2.47 16.42
N LEU A 176 -0.75 -1.79 15.59
CA LEU A 176 -1.52 -2.45 14.53
C LEU A 176 -0.62 -3.26 13.59
N ALA A 177 0.45 -2.64 13.07
CA ALA A 177 1.38 -3.30 12.14
C ALA A 177 2.02 -4.56 12.70
N SER A 178 2.26 -4.61 14.01
CA SER A 178 2.77 -5.79 14.72
C SER A 178 1.83 -7.01 14.70
N GLY A 179 0.54 -6.79 14.41
CA GLY A 179 -0.48 -7.84 14.32
C GLY A 179 -1.01 -8.10 12.91
N LEU A 180 -0.57 -7.34 11.90
CA LEU A 180 -1.00 -7.54 10.52
C LEU A 180 -0.38 -8.83 9.96
N SER A 181 -1.19 -9.64 9.28
CA SER A 181 -0.77 -10.94 8.72
C SER A 181 0.03 -10.82 7.41
N CYS A 182 0.30 -9.61 6.94
CA CYS A 182 1.05 -9.33 5.72
C CYS A 182 2.33 -8.54 6.04
N PRO A 183 3.33 -8.54 5.15
CA PRO A 183 4.42 -7.57 5.20
C PRO A 183 3.91 -6.14 5.22
N VAL A 184 4.62 -5.25 5.94
CA VAL A 184 4.20 -3.85 6.13
C VAL A 184 5.33 -2.89 5.78
N GLY A 185 5.06 -1.95 4.86
CA GLY A 185 5.96 -0.86 4.55
C GLY A 185 5.63 0.41 5.34
N PHE A 186 6.61 0.97 6.05
CA PHE A 186 6.50 2.25 6.74
C PHE A 186 7.11 3.37 5.90
N LYS A 187 6.29 4.36 5.52
CA LYS A 187 6.78 5.55 4.80
C LYS A 187 7.64 6.43 5.71
N ASN A 188 8.74 6.97 5.18
CA ASN A 188 9.47 8.05 5.86
C ASN A 188 8.58 9.28 6.10
N GLY A 189 8.96 10.13 7.06
CA GLY A 189 8.20 11.33 7.44
C GLY A 189 8.02 12.29 6.27
N THR A 190 6.99 13.13 6.31
CA THR A 190 6.67 14.06 5.22
C THR A 190 7.78 15.07 4.91
N ASP A 191 8.70 15.29 5.84
CA ASP A 191 9.89 16.13 5.72
C ASP A 191 11.12 15.39 5.17
N GLY A 192 11.07 14.05 5.08
CA GLY A 192 12.19 13.19 4.65
C GLY A 192 12.76 12.32 5.78
N ASN A 193 12.27 12.43 7.01
CA ASN A 193 12.86 11.75 8.17
C ASN A 193 12.68 10.22 8.09
N VAL A 194 13.79 9.49 7.89
CA VAL A 194 13.83 8.02 7.84
C VAL A 194 13.80 7.39 9.23
N LYS A 195 14.27 8.11 10.26
CA LYS A 195 14.37 7.58 11.64
C LYS A 195 13.01 7.13 12.17
N ILE A 196 11.93 7.88 11.90
CA ILE A 196 10.59 7.52 12.39
C ILE A 196 10.11 6.17 11.83
N ALA A 197 10.54 5.82 10.61
CA ALA A 197 10.21 4.55 9.97
C ALA A 197 11.10 3.41 10.49
N VAL A 198 12.38 3.69 10.77
CA VAL A 198 13.28 2.75 11.47
C VAL A 198 12.73 2.39 12.86
N ASP A 199 12.32 3.40 13.64
CA ASP A 199 11.73 3.19 14.96
C ASP A 199 10.40 2.41 14.86
N ALA A 200 9.62 2.66 13.79
CA ALA A 200 8.36 1.96 13.55
C ALA A 200 8.58 0.47 13.24
N ILE A 201 9.57 0.11 12.43
CA ILE A 201 9.93 -1.30 12.17
C ILE A 201 10.31 -2.00 13.47
N LYS A 202 11.15 -1.37 14.30
CA LYS A 202 11.55 -1.93 15.60
C LYS A 202 10.37 -2.13 16.54
N ALA A 203 9.45 -1.17 16.57
CA ALA A 203 8.25 -1.29 17.39
C ALA A 203 7.37 -2.43 16.85
N ALA A 204 7.12 -2.46 15.55
CA ALA A 204 6.25 -3.44 14.92
C ALA A 204 6.76 -4.88 15.05
N SER A 205 8.08 -5.10 15.20
CA SER A 205 8.64 -6.44 15.41
C SER A 205 8.41 -7.00 16.82
N GLN A 206 7.85 -6.21 17.75
CA GLN A 206 7.58 -6.63 19.12
C GLN A 206 6.09 -6.93 19.36
N PRO A 207 5.75 -7.76 20.37
CA PRO A 207 4.38 -7.92 20.86
C PRO A 207 3.80 -6.62 21.42
N HIS A 208 2.52 -6.37 21.13
CA HIS A 208 1.77 -5.20 21.60
C HIS A 208 0.33 -5.54 21.97
N HIS A 209 -0.35 -4.55 22.57
CA HIS A 209 -1.80 -4.57 22.73
C HIS A 209 -2.42 -3.27 22.22
N PHE A 210 -3.54 -3.35 21.52
CA PHE A 210 -4.29 -2.16 21.09
C PHE A 210 -5.80 -2.42 21.07
N LEU A 211 -6.58 -1.33 21.03
CA LEU A 211 -8.05 -1.41 20.98
C LEU A 211 -8.54 -1.56 19.53
N SER A 212 -9.45 -2.49 19.31
CA SER A 212 -10.09 -2.75 18.02
C SER A 212 -11.49 -3.34 18.26
N VAL A 213 -12.02 -4.09 17.30
CA VAL A 213 -13.27 -4.84 17.40
C VAL A 213 -13.06 -6.32 17.11
N THR A 214 -13.84 -7.17 17.76
CA THR A 214 -13.97 -8.59 17.39
C THR A 214 -14.61 -8.71 16.00
N LYS A 215 -14.52 -9.90 15.38
CA LYS A 215 -15.27 -10.17 14.14
C LYS A 215 -16.79 -10.05 14.33
N GLY A 216 -17.28 -10.18 15.57
CA GLY A 216 -18.68 -9.94 15.92
C GLY A 216 -19.07 -8.46 16.09
N GLY A 217 -18.14 -7.51 15.95
CA GLY A 217 -18.41 -6.07 16.02
C GLY A 217 -18.29 -5.45 17.42
N HIS A 218 -17.97 -6.24 18.45
CA HIS A 218 -17.79 -5.73 19.81
C HIS A 218 -16.38 -5.17 20.05
N SER A 219 -16.27 -4.07 20.80
CA SER A 219 -14.99 -3.52 21.27
C SER A 219 -14.12 -4.59 21.93
N ALA A 220 -12.84 -4.60 21.62
CA ALA A 220 -11.90 -5.65 22.03
C ALA A 220 -10.49 -5.11 22.27
N ILE A 221 -9.73 -5.85 23.07
CA ILE A 221 -8.28 -5.71 23.15
C ILE A 221 -7.68 -6.77 22.23
N VAL A 222 -6.80 -6.35 21.33
CA VAL A 222 -6.00 -7.24 20.47
C VAL A 222 -4.63 -7.41 21.09
N SER A 223 -4.11 -8.63 21.12
CA SER A 223 -2.74 -8.97 21.53
C SER A 223 -1.99 -9.49 20.31
N THR A 224 -0.78 -8.97 20.05
CA THR A 224 -0.01 -9.29 18.84
C THR A 224 1.31 -10.01 19.18
N ALA A 225 1.88 -10.71 18.21
CA ALA A 225 3.14 -11.44 18.37
C ALA A 225 4.37 -10.67 17.87
N GLY A 226 4.17 -9.55 17.16
CA GLY A 226 5.21 -8.88 16.38
C GLY A 226 5.15 -9.28 14.91
N ASN A 227 5.64 -8.39 14.05
CA ASN A 227 5.74 -8.57 12.61
C ASN A 227 7.18 -8.32 12.14
N GLU A 228 7.84 -9.39 11.72
CA GLU A 228 9.23 -9.36 11.26
C GLU A 228 9.38 -8.93 9.78
N ASP A 229 8.27 -8.87 9.04
CA ASP A 229 8.25 -8.54 7.61
C ASP A 229 7.98 -7.05 7.35
N CYS A 230 8.57 -6.19 8.20
CA CYS A 230 8.45 -4.75 8.09
C CYS A 230 9.66 -4.12 7.39
N HIS A 231 9.42 -3.12 6.53
CA HIS A 231 10.47 -2.43 5.75
C HIS A 231 10.17 -0.93 5.58
N ILE A 232 11.18 -0.17 5.17
CA ILE A 232 11.04 1.28 4.90
C ILE A 232 10.56 1.51 3.48
N ILE A 233 9.74 2.55 3.31
CA ILE A 233 9.40 3.13 2.01
C ILE A 233 9.97 4.55 1.94
N LEU A 234 10.96 4.76 1.06
CA LEU A 234 11.49 6.08 0.72
C LEU A 234 10.56 6.77 -0.28
N ARG A 235 9.94 7.88 0.12
CA ARG A 235 8.87 8.56 -0.64
C ARG A 235 9.11 10.05 -0.86
N GLY A 236 10.34 10.49 -0.66
CA GLY A 236 10.78 11.88 -0.66
C GLY A 236 10.43 12.60 0.64
N GLY A 237 10.76 13.89 0.67
CA GLY A 237 10.46 14.81 1.76
C GLY A 237 10.37 16.23 1.22
N LYS A 238 11.19 17.13 1.79
CA LYS A 238 11.43 18.44 1.16
C LYS A 238 12.10 18.33 -0.21
N THR A 239 12.96 17.33 -0.37
CA THR A 239 13.59 16.93 -1.64
C THR A 239 13.26 15.46 -1.92
N PRO A 240 13.36 15.02 -3.19
CA PRO A 240 13.39 13.59 -3.51
C PRO A 240 14.51 12.86 -2.75
N ASN A 241 14.32 11.57 -2.49
CA ASN A 241 15.25 10.70 -1.78
C ASN A 241 15.36 9.30 -2.42
N TYR A 242 15.18 9.19 -3.74
CA TYR A 242 15.27 7.94 -4.49
C TYR A 242 16.69 7.66 -5.02
N ASP A 243 17.56 8.66 -5.04
CA ASP A 243 18.91 8.56 -5.60
C ASP A 243 19.84 7.70 -4.73
N ALA A 244 20.95 7.25 -5.32
CA ALA A 244 21.91 6.37 -4.65
C ALA A 244 22.50 6.96 -3.35
N GLN A 245 22.69 8.28 -3.27
CA GLN A 245 23.22 8.90 -2.04
C GLN A 245 22.17 8.82 -0.92
N SER A 246 20.91 9.12 -1.23
CA SER A 246 19.79 8.97 -0.30
C SER A 246 19.59 7.52 0.16
N VAL A 247 19.66 6.56 -0.76
CA VAL A 247 19.60 5.12 -0.45
C VAL A 247 20.74 4.71 0.48
N ASN A 248 21.96 5.16 0.23
CA ASN A 248 23.12 4.89 1.08
C ASN A 248 22.95 5.44 2.51
N ILE A 249 22.47 6.68 2.65
CA ILE A 249 22.22 7.30 3.95
C ILE A 249 21.15 6.52 4.71
N ALA A 250 20.01 6.24 4.06
CA ALA A 250 18.93 5.48 4.67
C ALA A 250 19.40 4.09 5.12
N CYS A 251 20.12 3.36 4.26
CA CYS A 251 20.65 2.03 4.58
C CYS A 251 21.66 2.06 5.74
N ALA A 252 22.49 3.10 5.83
CA ALA A 252 23.40 3.28 6.96
C ALA A 252 22.64 3.48 8.27
N ASP A 253 21.56 4.25 8.27
CA ASP A 253 20.74 4.48 9.46
C ASP A 253 19.94 3.24 9.87
N ILE A 254 19.43 2.46 8.90
CA ILE A 254 18.82 1.15 9.14
C ILE A 254 19.85 0.19 9.78
N GLY A 255 21.06 0.15 9.23
CA GLY A 255 22.15 -0.71 9.71
C GLY A 255 22.60 -0.34 11.14
N LYS A 256 22.75 0.96 11.46
CA LYS A 256 23.04 1.43 12.83
C LYS A 256 21.97 1.00 13.84
N ALA A 257 20.75 0.80 13.37
CA ALA A 257 19.64 0.33 14.19
C ALA A 257 19.65 -1.20 14.38
N GLY A 258 20.55 -1.95 13.75
CA GLY A 258 20.62 -3.41 13.83
C GLY A 258 19.57 -4.12 12.99
N LEU A 259 19.00 -3.44 11.98
CA LEU A 259 18.04 -4.01 11.04
C LEU A 259 18.72 -4.31 9.70
N ALA A 260 18.18 -5.28 8.96
CA ALA A 260 18.61 -5.51 7.59
C ALA A 260 18.29 -4.28 6.73
N ALA A 261 19.29 -3.74 6.05
CA ALA A 261 19.15 -2.56 5.19
C ALA A 261 18.41 -2.93 3.89
N ARG A 262 17.08 -3.06 3.98
CA ARG A 262 16.18 -3.35 2.86
C ARG A 262 15.09 -2.28 2.81
N LEU A 263 14.89 -1.70 1.64
CA LEU A 263 13.91 -0.62 1.44
C LEU A 263 13.18 -0.71 0.12
N MET A 264 11.98 -0.15 0.10
CA MET A 264 11.18 0.13 -1.07
C MET A 264 11.29 1.62 -1.42
N ILE A 265 11.21 1.97 -2.70
CA ILE A 265 11.22 3.36 -3.16
C ILE A 265 9.88 3.68 -3.83
N ASP A 266 9.16 4.66 -3.32
CA ASP A 266 7.94 5.23 -3.92
C ASP A 266 8.35 6.23 -5.00
N ALA A 267 8.04 5.91 -6.25
CA ALA A 267 8.40 6.72 -7.41
C ALA A 267 7.51 7.95 -7.56
N SER A 268 6.34 7.99 -6.89
CA SER A 268 5.37 9.07 -6.95
C SER A 268 5.63 10.14 -5.88
N HIS A 269 4.57 10.83 -5.45
CA HIS A 269 4.55 11.72 -4.30
C HIS A 269 5.68 12.77 -4.28
N ALA A 270 6.49 12.82 -3.23
CA ALA A 270 7.54 13.83 -3.13
C ALA A 270 8.76 13.46 -3.98
N ASN A 271 8.97 12.19 -4.30
CA ASN A 271 10.02 11.76 -5.23
C ASN A 271 9.73 12.19 -6.67
N SER A 272 8.47 12.15 -7.09
CA SER A 272 8.05 12.70 -8.39
C SER A 272 7.88 14.22 -8.39
N SER A 273 8.12 14.90 -7.26
CA SER A 273 7.76 16.31 -7.07
C SER A 273 6.28 16.60 -7.38
N LYS A 274 5.40 15.62 -7.11
CA LYS A 274 3.97 15.62 -7.41
C LYS A 274 3.63 15.77 -8.90
N LYS A 275 4.53 15.35 -9.78
CA LYS A 275 4.32 15.30 -11.24
C LYS A 275 4.38 13.84 -11.68
N HIS A 276 3.26 13.27 -12.08
CA HIS A 276 3.16 11.86 -12.41
C HIS A 276 4.14 11.40 -13.50
N GLU A 277 4.46 12.27 -14.45
CA GLU A 277 5.43 12.05 -15.53
C GLU A 277 6.84 11.80 -15.01
N ASN A 278 7.18 12.40 -13.85
CA ASN A 278 8.47 12.20 -13.21
C ASN A 278 8.63 10.80 -12.60
N GLN A 279 7.56 10.00 -12.46
CA GLN A 279 7.70 8.62 -12.01
C GLN A 279 8.57 7.80 -12.96
N ILE A 280 8.56 8.10 -14.26
CA ILE A 280 9.34 7.39 -15.28
C ILE A 280 10.85 7.56 -15.07
N PRO A 281 11.42 8.78 -15.03
CA PRO A 281 12.84 8.96 -14.76
C PRO A 281 13.23 8.50 -13.35
N VAL A 282 12.34 8.56 -12.36
CA VAL A 282 12.58 7.99 -11.02
C VAL A 282 12.73 6.48 -11.09
N CYS A 283 11.80 5.77 -11.75
CA CYS A 283 11.89 4.32 -11.95
C CYS A 283 13.14 3.92 -12.74
N ALA A 284 13.53 4.72 -13.75
CA ALA A 284 14.76 4.49 -14.50
C ALA A 284 16.01 4.63 -13.63
N ASP A 285 16.03 5.58 -12.68
CA ASP A 285 17.13 5.73 -11.71
C ASP A 285 17.22 4.56 -10.75
N ILE A 286 16.09 4.15 -10.18
CA ILE A 286 15.99 2.97 -9.32
C ILE A 286 16.48 1.72 -10.08
N GLY A 287 16.03 1.56 -11.33
CA GLY A 287 16.48 0.48 -12.21
C GLY A 287 18.00 0.47 -12.42
N ARG A 288 18.63 1.64 -12.67
CA ARG A 288 20.10 1.72 -12.78
C ARG A 288 20.82 1.27 -11.51
N GLN A 289 20.32 1.65 -10.33
CA GLN A 289 20.91 1.24 -9.05
C GLN A 289 20.82 -0.29 -8.88
N ILE A 290 19.66 -0.88 -9.17
CA ILE A 290 19.43 -2.32 -9.14
C ILE A 290 20.37 -3.03 -10.13
N ALA A 291 20.39 -2.59 -11.39
CA ALA A 291 21.23 -3.17 -12.44
C ALA A 291 22.73 -3.11 -12.10
N SER A 292 23.14 -2.09 -11.35
CA SER A 292 24.52 -1.90 -10.86
C SER A 292 24.87 -2.76 -9.64
N GLY A 293 23.95 -3.58 -9.14
CA GLY A 293 24.22 -4.50 -8.03
C GLY A 293 23.60 -4.12 -6.68
N ASP A 294 22.79 -3.05 -6.58
CA ASP A 294 22.20 -2.70 -5.29
C ASP A 294 21.09 -3.68 -4.90
N GLU A 295 21.39 -4.53 -3.92
CA GLU A 295 20.47 -5.53 -3.38
C GLU A 295 19.58 -4.98 -2.26
N ARG A 296 19.89 -3.79 -1.74
CA ARG A 296 19.14 -3.18 -0.63
C ARG A 296 17.78 -2.66 -1.10
N ILE A 297 17.62 -2.38 -2.39
CA ILE A 297 16.36 -2.01 -3.01
C ILE A 297 15.55 -3.26 -3.28
N VAL A 298 14.56 -3.54 -2.41
CA VAL A 298 13.70 -4.72 -2.48
C VAL A 298 12.37 -4.46 -3.18
N GLY A 299 12.02 -3.19 -3.40
CA GLY A 299 10.81 -2.89 -4.14
C GLY A 299 10.65 -1.45 -4.61
N VAL A 300 9.63 -1.25 -5.43
CA VAL A 300 9.21 0.04 -5.96
C VAL A 300 7.70 0.19 -5.80
N MET A 301 7.24 1.41 -5.50
CA MET A 301 5.83 1.78 -5.54
C MET A 301 5.57 2.78 -6.66
N VAL A 302 4.52 2.55 -7.46
CA VAL A 302 4.16 3.37 -8.63
C VAL A 302 2.67 3.66 -8.63
N GLU A 303 2.29 4.91 -8.90
CA GLU A 303 0.90 5.31 -9.10
C GLU A 303 0.57 5.34 -10.59
N SER A 304 -0.27 4.40 -11.02
CA SER A 304 -0.63 4.14 -12.41
C SER A 304 -2.13 3.88 -12.56
N HIS A 305 -2.68 4.20 -13.72
CA HIS A 305 -4.09 3.90 -14.02
C HIS A 305 -4.26 3.52 -15.49
N LEU A 306 -5.51 3.39 -15.94
CA LEU A 306 -5.81 3.10 -17.34
C LEU A 306 -5.51 4.34 -18.19
N VAL A 307 -5.88 5.50 -17.67
CA VAL A 307 -5.67 6.82 -18.26
C VAL A 307 -4.76 7.66 -17.36
N ALA A 308 -3.77 8.31 -17.96
CA ALA A 308 -2.82 9.16 -17.26
C ALA A 308 -3.46 10.42 -16.66
N GLY A 309 -2.75 11.06 -15.74
CA GLY A 309 -3.17 12.32 -15.12
C GLY A 309 -4.19 12.14 -14.01
N ARG A 310 -4.92 13.22 -13.72
CA ARG A 310 -6.01 13.28 -12.75
C ARG A 310 -7.14 14.15 -13.27
N GLN A 311 -8.30 13.99 -12.66
CA GLN A 311 -9.47 14.85 -12.82
C GLN A 311 -10.00 15.31 -11.45
N ASP A 312 -10.77 16.40 -11.44
CA ASP A 312 -11.44 16.89 -10.25
C ASP A 312 -12.84 16.28 -10.15
N LEU A 313 -13.24 15.88 -8.94
CA LEU A 313 -14.63 15.51 -8.68
C LEU A 313 -15.46 16.80 -8.58
N GLN A 314 -16.34 17.03 -9.56
CA GLN A 314 -17.25 18.17 -9.63
C GLN A 314 -18.68 17.66 -9.80
N GLU A 315 -19.63 18.29 -9.08
CA GLU A 315 -21.04 17.89 -9.12
C GLU A 315 -21.62 18.03 -10.53
N GLY A 316 -22.27 16.97 -11.02
CA GLY A 316 -22.88 16.93 -12.35
C GLY A 316 -21.91 16.71 -13.51
N CYS A 317 -20.61 16.58 -13.26
CA CYS A 317 -19.63 16.26 -14.29
C CYS A 317 -19.43 14.74 -14.41
N GLU A 318 -19.52 14.22 -15.63
CA GLU A 318 -19.16 12.83 -15.92
C GLU A 318 -17.64 12.65 -15.81
N LEU A 319 -17.21 11.66 -15.04
CA LEU A 319 -15.81 11.34 -14.85
C LEU A 319 -15.27 10.55 -16.05
N THR A 320 -14.07 10.90 -16.50
CA THR A 320 -13.31 10.11 -17.45
C THR A 320 -13.04 8.73 -16.85
N TYR A 321 -13.54 7.68 -17.51
CA TYR A 321 -13.36 6.31 -17.06
C TYR A 321 -11.88 5.94 -16.94
N GLY A 322 -11.50 5.33 -15.82
CA GLY A 322 -10.12 4.87 -15.60
C GLY A 322 -9.08 5.97 -15.39
N GLN A 323 -9.49 7.20 -15.03
CA GLN A 323 -8.61 8.30 -14.66
C GLN A 323 -8.78 8.68 -13.18
N SER A 324 -7.68 8.91 -12.48
CA SER A 324 -7.68 9.18 -11.03
C SER A 324 -8.43 10.47 -10.66
N ILE A 325 -9.19 10.44 -9.56
CA ILE A 325 -9.79 11.64 -8.93
C ILE A 325 -8.95 12.20 -7.77
N THR A 326 -7.76 11.63 -7.53
CA THR A 326 -6.85 12.00 -6.43
C THR A 326 -5.50 12.46 -6.98
N ASP A 327 -4.39 11.77 -6.71
CA ASP A 327 -3.12 12.12 -7.37
C ASP A 327 -3.11 11.66 -8.81
N ALA A 328 -2.39 12.42 -9.63
CA ALA A 328 -2.15 12.06 -11.02
C ALA A 328 -1.34 10.76 -11.11
N CYS A 329 -1.76 9.87 -12.00
CA CYS A 329 -1.13 8.57 -12.22
C CYS A 329 -0.51 8.53 -13.62
N ILE A 330 0.52 7.72 -13.84
CA ILE A 330 0.95 7.39 -15.21
C ILE A 330 -0.10 6.55 -15.93
N GLY A 331 -0.12 6.60 -17.26
CA GLY A 331 -1.02 5.81 -18.09
C GLY A 331 -0.59 4.35 -18.19
N TRP A 332 -1.42 3.55 -18.86
CA TRP A 332 -1.19 2.12 -19.01
C TRP A 332 0.07 1.80 -19.82
N ASP A 333 0.31 2.53 -20.90
CA ASP A 333 1.47 2.29 -21.77
C ASP A 333 2.79 2.62 -21.05
N GLU A 334 2.83 3.73 -20.30
CA GLU A 334 3.98 4.05 -19.44
C GLU A 334 4.15 3.01 -18.33
N SER A 335 3.06 2.44 -17.81
CA SER A 335 3.12 1.39 -16.79
C SER A 335 3.82 0.14 -17.32
N ILE A 336 3.52 -0.27 -18.56
CA ILE A 336 4.21 -1.40 -19.21
C ILE A 336 5.70 -1.09 -19.36
N ALA A 337 6.04 0.10 -19.87
CA ALA A 337 7.44 0.49 -20.07
C ALA A 337 8.24 0.50 -18.74
N VAL A 338 7.62 0.98 -17.65
CA VAL A 338 8.22 0.95 -16.30
C VAL A 338 8.45 -0.49 -15.84
N LEU A 339 7.46 -1.37 -15.98
CA LEU A 339 7.59 -2.79 -15.60
C LEU A 339 8.68 -3.50 -16.41
N GLU A 340 8.74 -3.27 -17.71
CA GLU A 340 9.77 -3.82 -18.60
C GLU A 340 11.18 -3.36 -18.19
N GLY A 341 11.35 -2.06 -17.94
CA GLY A 341 12.64 -1.49 -17.50
C GLY A 341 13.10 -2.02 -16.14
N LEU A 342 12.19 -2.17 -15.18
CA LEU A 342 12.49 -2.75 -13.87
C LEU A 342 12.84 -4.24 -13.98
N ALA A 343 12.10 -5.02 -14.76
CA ALA A 343 12.41 -6.42 -15.01
C ALA A 343 13.79 -6.58 -15.65
N GLU A 344 14.11 -5.74 -16.64
CA GLU A 344 15.43 -5.76 -17.27
C GLU A 344 16.55 -5.41 -16.29
N SER A 345 16.32 -4.44 -15.40
CA SER A 345 17.29 -4.08 -14.35
C SER A 345 17.60 -5.25 -13.42
N VAL A 346 16.58 -6.05 -13.05
CA VAL A 346 16.76 -7.27 -12.26
C VAL A 346 17.57 -8.32 -13.03
N ARG A 347 17.32 -8.51 -14.33
CA ARG A 347 18.13 -9.40 -15.19
C ARG A 347 19.59 -8.97 -15.24
N GLN A 348 19.84 -7.67 -15.45
CA GLN A 348 21.20 -7.13 -15.50
C GLN A 348 21.95 -7.33 -14.17
N ARG A 349 21.26 -7.14 -13.03
CA ARG A 349 21.84 -7.43 -11.72
C ARG A 349 22.29 -8.89 -11.58
N ARG A 350 21.49 -9.84 -12.08
CA ARG A 350 21.83 -11.28 -12.08
C ARG A 350 23.04 -11.58 -12.96
N ILE A 351 23.16 -10.93 -14.12
CA ILE A 351 24.32 -11.05 -15.01
C ILE A 351 25.60 -10.51 -14.35
N ALA A 352 25.50 -9.33 -13.72
CA ALA A 352 26.61 -8.72 -13.00
C ALA A 352 27.12 -9.61 -11.86
N ARG A 353 26.22 -10.32 -11.15
CA ARG A 353 26.58 -11.33 -10.15
C ARG A 353 27.23 -12.57 -10.76
N GLY A 354 26.67 -13.09 -11.86
CA GLY A 354 27.16 -14.29 -12.53
C GLY A 354 28.56 -14.13 -13.15
N SER A 355 28.92 -12.90 -13.56
CA SER A 355 30.24 -12.58 -14.12
C SER A 355 31.33 -12.31 -13.07
N GLY A 356 30.98 -12.35 -11.78
CA GLY A 356 31.87 -12.08 -10.65
C GLY A 356 32.34 -13.31 -9.88
N ASN A 357 31.94 -14.51 -10.30
CA ASN A 357 32.52 -15.81 -9.90
C ASN A 357 33.45 -16.31 -11.00
#